data_AF-A0A927GT65-F1
#
_entry.id   AF-A0A927GT65-F1
#
_cell.length_a   1.000
_cell.length_b   1.000
_cell.length_c   1.000
_cell.angle_alpha   90.00
_cell.angle_beta   90.00
_cell.angle_gamma   90.00
#
_symmetry.space_group_name_H-M   'P 1'
#
loop_
_entity.id
_entity.type
_entity.pdbx_description
1 polymer ?
#
loop_
_entity_poly.entity_id
_entity_poly.type
_entity_poly.pdbx_seq_one_letter_code
_entity_poly.pdbx_strand_id
1 'polypeptide(L)'
;MAKIARKDKNVNNHYQGGEVVTLRRLMRKKGAGASAANALQNRLQGASLRIARALSKRRAGMHEMGIDFGVDAGRRIRVIEVNSNHPQFHPLKTPDRAMYDRMLSYARSYGRKTAR
;
A
#
# COMPACT_ATOMS: atom_id res chain seq x y z
N MET A 1 3.12 1.28 -0.93
CA MET A 1 3.69 2.60 -0.59
C MET A 1 3.57 2.80 0.91
N ALA A 2 4.45 3.56 1.55
CA ALA A 2 4.33 3.89 2.96
C ALA A 2 4.49 5.40 3.15
N LYS A 3 3.68 5.98 4.04
CA LYS A 3 3.71 7.40 4.42
C LYS A 3 4.03 7.49 5.91
N ILE A 4 4.83 8.48 6.31
CA ILE A 4 5.13 8.76 7.72
C ILE A 4 4.25 9.91 8.17
N ALA A 5 3.34 9.65 9.11
CA ALA A 5 2.66 10.73 9.82
C ALA A 5 3.64 11.45 10.76
N ARG A 6 3.59 12.79 10.82
CA ARG A 6 4.25 13.53 11.91
C ARG A 6 3.48 13.31 13.20
N LYS A 7 4.18 13.40 14.33
CA LYS A 7 3.56 13.42 15.67
C LYS A 7 2.47 14.50 15.66
N ASP A 8 1.27 14.14 16.13
CA ASP A 8 0.09 15.01 16.28
C ASP A 8 -0.65 15.44 14.99
N LYS A 9 -0.48 14.73 13.86
CA LYS A 9 -1.32 14.95 12.65
C LYS A 9 -1.94 13.67 12.09
N ASN A 10 -3.26 13.66 11.97
CA ASN A 10 -4.01 12.65 11.22
C ASN A 10 -3.73 12.82 9.71
N VAL A 11 -3.04 11.86 9.10
CA VAL A 11 -2.78 11.87 7.65
C VAL A 11 -4.03 11.34 6.95
N ASN A 12 -5.03 12.20 6.77
CA ASN A 12 -6.32 11.81 6.19
C ASN A 12 -6.56 12.42 4.80
N ASN A 13 -5.55 12.96 4.12
CA ASN A 13 -5.76 13.47 2.77
C ASN A 13 -4.49 13.39 1.88
N HIS A 14 -4.74 13.21 0.59
CA HIS A 14 -3.82 12.96 -0.51
C HIS A 14 -2.83 14.11 -0.79
N TYR A 15 -2.88 15.23 -0.04
CA TYR A 15 -2.25 16.50 -0.41
C TYR A 15 -1.31 17.14 0.62
N GLN A 16 -0.89 16.46 1.70
CA GLN A 16 -0.05 17.09 2.74
C GLN A 16 1.33 16.46 2.92
N GLY A 17 2.15 16.47 1.86
CA GLY A 17 3.62 16.46 2.00
C GLY A 17 4.27 15.16 2.49
N GLY A 18 3.60 14.01 2.35
CA GLY A 18 4.20 12.71 2.68
C GLY A 18 5.13 12.21 1.57
N GLU A 19 6.39 11.93 1.89
CA GLU A 19 7.31 11.24 0.96
C GLU A 19 6.78 9.83 0.66
N VAL A 20 6.57 9.51 -0.61
CA VAL A 20 6.25 8.15 -1.04
C VAL A 20 7.53 7.32 -0.96
N VAL A 21 7.65 6.51 0.09
CA VAL A 21 8.77 5.58 0.26
C VAL A 21 8.27 4.13 0.26
N THR A 22 9.16 3.20 -0.09
CA THR A 22 8.91 1.77 0.11
C THR A 22 8.97 1.45 1.60
N LEU A 23 8.23 0.42 2.04
CA LEU A 23 8.24 -0.01 3.45
C LEU A 23 9.66 -0.33 3.93
N ARG A 24 10.47 -0.99 3.09
CA ARG A 24 11.87 -1.29 3.38
C ARG A 24 12.69 -0.03 3.60
N ARG A 25 12.53 1.00 2.74
CA ARG A 25 13.22 2.29 2.89
C ARG A 25 12.76 3.03 4.14
N LEU A 26 11.46 2.99 4.46
CA LEU A 26 10.89 3.56 5.68
C LEU A 26 11.49 2.91 6.94
N MET A 27 11.45 1.58 7.02
CA MET A 27 11.93 0.84 8.20
C MET A 27 13.43 1.08 8.42
N ARG A 28 14.21 1.13 7.34
CA ARG A 28 15.62 1.51 7.40
C ARG A 28 15.82 2.94 7.92
N LYS A 29 15.06 3.93 7.43
CA LYS A 29 15.11 5.31 7.95
C LYS A 29 14.73 5.39 9.44
N LYS A 30 13.93 4.45 9.95
CA LYS A 30 13.53 4.35 11.37
C LYS A 30 14.52 3.53 12.22
N GLY A 31 15.66 3.10 11.67
CA GLY A 31 16.67 2.32 12.39
C GLY A 31 16.28 0.86 12.65
N ALA A 32 15.22 0.36 12.01
CA ALA A 32 14.82 -1.04 12.17
C ALA A 32 15.69 -1.96 11.30
N GLY A 33 16.14 -3.07 11.89
CA GLY A 33 16.87 -4.12 11.18
C GLY A 33 16.06 -4.80 10.07
N ALA A 34 16.76 -5.39 9.09
CA ALA A 34 16.13 -6.01 7.92
C ALA A 34 15.12 -7.10 8.28
N SER A 35 15.39 -7.91 9.30
CA SER A 35 14.49 -8.95 9.80
C SER A 35 13.15 -8.38 10.27
N ALA A 36 13.17 -7.28 11.04
CA ALA A 36 11.95 -6.63 11.52
C ALA A 36 11.14 -6.01 10.36
N ALA A 37 11.81 -5.45 9.36
CA ALA A 37 11.17 -4.93 8.16
C ALA A 37 10.47 -6.05 7.37
N ASN A 38 11.14 -7.19 7.19
CA ASN A 38 10.59 -8.36 6.49
C ASN A 38 9.39 -8.95 7.25
N ALA A 39 9.48 -9.07 8.58
CA ALA A 39 8.38 -9.56 9.40
C ALA A 39 7.13 -8.65 9.30
N LEU A 40 7.31 -7.32 9.32
CA LEU A 40 6.20 -6.38 9.12
C LEU A 40 5.62 -6.47 7.71
N GLN A 41 6.47 -6.58 6.69
CA GLN A 41 6.04 -6.76 5.30
C GLN A 41 5.19 -8.02 5.12
N ASN A 42 5.62 -9.15 5.68
CA ASN A 42 4.89 -10.42 5.62
C ASN A 42 3.53 -10.33 6.33
N ARG A 43 3.46 -9.65 7.48
CA ARG A 43 2.20 -9.41 8.21
C ARG A 43 1.23 -8.55 7.41
N LEU A 44 1.71 -7.47 6.79
CA LEU A 44 0.90 -6.62 5.93
C LEU A 44 0.40 -7.38 4.70
N GLN A 45 1.27 -8.15 4.04
CA GLN A 45 0.88 -8.97 2.88
C GLN A 45 -0.19 -10.01 3.25
N GLY A 46 -0.03 -10.71 4.38
CA GLY A 46 -1.03 -11.67 4.86
C GLY A 46 -2.38 -11.00 5.16
N ALA A 47 -2.36 -9.83 5.81
CA ALA A 47 -3.57 -9.05 6.06
C ALA A 47 -4.26 -8.61 4.76
N SER A 48 -3.49 -8.07 3.80
CA SER A 48 -4.01 -7.66 2.49
C SER A 48 -4.68 -8.82 1.74
N LEU A 49 -4.05 -10.00 1.72
CA LEU A 49 -4.62 -11.18 1.05
C LEU A 49 -5.92 -11.65 1.71
N ARG A 50 -6.00 -11.60 3.05
CA ARG A 50 -7.24 -11.95 3.78
C ARG A 50 -8.37 -10.98 3.44
N ILE A 51 -8.09 -9.68 3.42
CA ILE A 51 -9.05 -8.63 3.08
C ILE A 51 -9.53 -8.80 1.63
N ALA A 52 -8.60 -8.92 0.69
CA ALA A 52 -8.91 -9.11 -0.72
C ALA A 52 -9.82 -10.34 -0.94
N ARG A 53 -9.46 -11.50 -0.38
CA ARG A 53 -10.28 -12.71 -0.47
C ARG A 53 -11.66 -12.53 0.14
N ALA A 54 -11.77 -11.88 1.29
CA ALA A 54 -13.05 -11.66 1.96
C ALA A 54 -13.98 -10.75 1.13
N LEU A 55 -13.42 -9.72 0.49
CA LEU A 55 -14.18 -8.77 -0.33
C LEU A 55 -14.52 -9.35 -1.71
N SER A 56 -13.59 -10.04 -2.37
CA SER A 56 -13.86 -10.71 -3.66
C SER A 56 -14.94 -11.78 -3.56
N LYS A 57 -15.14 -12.40 -2.39
CA LYS A 57 -16.27 -13.31 -2.14
C LYS A 57 -17.63 -12.60 -2.10
N ARG A 58 -17.66 -11.31 -1.76
CA ARG A 58 -18.89 -10.53 -1.60
C ARG A 58 -19.31 -9.80 -2.87
N ARG A 59 -18.37 -9.47 -3.76
CA ARG A 59 -18.65 -8.77 -5.01
C ARG A 59 -17.65 -9.18 -6.09
N ALA A 60 -18.19 -9.59 -7.23
CA ALA A 60 -17.41 -9.94 -8.43
C ALA A 60 -16.76 -8.72 -9.08
N GLY A 61 -15.78 -8.95 -9.96
CA GLY A 61 -15.11 -7.89 -10.73
C GLY A 61 -14.05 -7.08 -9.96
N MET A 62 -13.65 -7.53 -8.77
CA MET A 62 -12.52 -6.92 -8.04
C MET A 62 -11.19 -7.46 -8.57
N HIS A 63 -10.53 -6.69 -9.45
CA HIS A 63 -9.22 -7.05 -10.01
C HIS A 63 -8.04 -6.37 -9.30
N GLU A 64 -8.31 -5.26 -8.62
CA GLU A 64 -7.30 -4.45 -7.93
C GLU A 64 -7.88 -3.82 -6.66
N MET A 65 -7.00 -3.57 -5.67
CA MET A 65 -7.39 -2.99 -4.40
C MET A 65 -6.24 -2.17 -3.81
N GLY A 66 -6.55 -0.94 -3.40
CA GLY A 66 -5.71 -0.13 -2.52
C GLY A 66 -6.11 -0.39 -1.07
N ILE A 67 -5.15 -0.73 -0.21
CA ILE A 67 -5.39 -0.93 1.22
C ILE A 67 -4.42 -0.05 1.99
N ASP A 68 -4.99 0.85 2.78
CA ASP A 68 -4.22 1.76 3.63
C ASP A 68 -4.21 1.22 5.06
N PHE A 69 -2.99 1.02 5.57
CA PHE A 69 -2.76 0.51 6.92
C PHE A 69 -2.11 1.58 7.80
N GLY A 70 -2.60 1.68 9.04
CA GLY A 70 -1.92 2.31 10.14
C GLY A 70 -1.07 1.28 10.88
N VAL A 71 0.18 1.65 11.21
CA VAL A 71 1.04 0.86 12.08
C VAL A 71 1.44 1.72 13.28
N ASP A 72 1.05 1.30 14.48
CA ASP A 72 1.40 2.03 15.70
C ASP A 72 2.81 1.67 16.23
N ALA A 73 3.26 2.38 17.26
CA ALA A 73 4.56 2.12 17.90
C ALA A 73 4.70 0.69 18.46
N GLY A 74 3.58 0.05 18.82
CA GLY A 74 3.52 -1.34 19.25
C GLY A 74 3.52 -2.35 18.09
N ARG A 75 3.74 -1.91 16.85
CA ARG A 75 3.68 -2.73 15.62
C ARG A 75 2.31 -3.40 15.42
N ARG A 76 1.24 -2.81 15.95
CA ARG A 76 -0.13 -3.24 15.67
C ARG A 76 -0.57 -2.62 14.36
N ILE A 77 -1.14 -3.47 13.50
CA ILE A 77 -1.63 -3.10 12.17
C ILE A 77 -3.13 -2.84 12.30
N ARG A 78 -3.59 -1.68 11.83
CA ARG A 78 -5.01 -1.34 11.69
C ARG A 78 -5.30 -0.98 10.24
N VAL A 79 -6.42 -1.46 9.70
CA VAL A 79 -6.93 -1.01 8.40
C VAL A 79 -7.54 0.38 8.58
N ILE A 80 -7.15 1.32 7.73
CA ILE A 80 -7.70 2.68 7.71
C ILE A 80 -8.74 2.78 6.59
N GLU A 81 -8.38 2.33 5.39
CA GLU A 81 -9.23 2.43 4.20
C GLU A 81 -8.98 1.24 3.27
N VAL A 82 -10.03 0.82 2.55
CA VAL A 82 -9.95 -0.19 1.49
C VAL A 82 -10.68 0.32 0.26
N ASN A 83 -9.95 0.54 -0.83
CA ASN A 83 -10.45 1.05 -2.09
C ASN A 83 -10.36 -0.01 -3.18
N SER A 84 -11.52 -0.50 -3.65
CA SER A 84 -11.60 -1.45 -4.77
C SER A 84 -11.97 -0.78 -6.11
N ASN A 85 -12.15 0.54 -6.12
CA ASN A 85 -12.47 1.29 -7.33
C ASN A 85 -11.20 1.94 -7.87
N HIS A 86 -10.54 1.25 -8.79
CA HIS A 86 -9.44 1.79 -9.59
C HIS A 86 -8.37 2.58 -8.81
N PRO A 87 -7.73 1.98 -7.77
CA PRO A 87 -6.69 2.63 -6.99
C PRO A 87 -5.59 3.21 -7.88
N GLN A 88 -5.11 4.41 -7.52
CA GLN A 88 -4.05 5.08 -8.25
C GLN A 88 -2.69 4.52 -7.88
N PHE A 89 -1.90 4.18 -8.90
CA PHE A 89 -0.53 3.69 -8.72
C PHE A 89 0.50 4.48 -9.54
N HIS A 90 0.07 5.54 -10.23
CA HIS A 90 0.97 6.47 -10.92
C HIS A 90 2.13 7.01 -10.06
N PRO A 91 1.96 7.31 -8.75
CA PRO A 91 3.06 7.77 -7.91
C PRO A 91 4.23 6.79 -7.77
N LEU A 92 4.07 5.51 -8.16
CA LEU A 92 5.15 4.52 -8.17
C LEU A 92 6.15 4.72 -9.31
N LYS A 93 5.79 5.45 -10.36
CA LYS A 93 6.60 5.59 -11.58
C LYS A 93 8.03 6.06 -11.31
N THR A 94 8.22 6.94 -10.34
CA THR A 94 9.53 7.49 -9.94
C THR A 94 10.24 6.64 -8.88
N PRO A 95 9.64 6.34 -7.71
CA PRO A 95 10.35 5.64 -6.64
C PRO A 95 10.54 4.14 -6.88
N ASP A 96 9.76 3.51 -7.77
CA ASP A 96 9.83 2.08 -8.06
C ASP A 96 9.26 1.75 -9.45
N ARG A 97 10.05 2.00 -10.50
CA ARG A 97 9.61 1.82 -11.89
C ARG A 97 9.24 0.37 -12.21
N ALA A 98 9.97 -0.60 -11.67
CA ALA A 98 9.68 -2.01 -11.87
C ALA A 98 8.30 -2.40 -11.29
N MET A 99 7.97 -1.90 -10.10
CA MET A 99 6.64 -2.12 -9.51
C MET A 99 5.54 -1.40 -10.30
N TYR A 100 5.81 -0.18 -10.78
CA TYR A 100 4.87 0.54 -11.66
C TYR A 100 4.56 -0.25 -12.94
N ASP A 101 5.59 -0.72 -13.66
CA ASP A 101 5.41 -1.45 -14.91
C ASP A 101 4.68 -2.79 -14.68
N ARG A 102 4.95 -3.46 -13.54
CA ARG A 102 4.23 -4.67 -13.12
C ARG A 102 2.75 -4.40 -12.80
N MET A 103 2.44 -3.32 -12.09
CA MET A 103 1.05 -2.96 -11.83
C MET A 103 0.32 -2.59 -13.11
N LEU A 104 0.99 -1.91 -14.04
CA LEU A 104 0.43 -1.56 -15.34
C LEU A 104 0.16 -2.80 -16.20
N SER A 105 1.03 -3.82 -16.16
CA SER A 105 0.80 -5.07 -16.89
C SER A 105 -0.41 -5.83 -16.36
N TYR A 106 -0.59 -5.89 -15.02
CA TYR A 106 -1.81 -6.42 -14.42
C TYR A 106 -3.03 -5.58 -14.78
N ALA A 107 -2.93 -4.25 -14.75
CA ALA A 107 -4.03 -3.37 -15.15
C ALA A 107 -4.55 -3.63 -16.56
N ARG A 108 -3.62 -3.81 -17.50
CA ARG A 108 -3.93 -4.10 -18.90
C ARG A 108 -4.64 -5.44 -19.08
N SER A 109 -4.36 -6.46 -18.24
CA SER A 109 -4.96 -7.80 -18.42
C SER A 109 -6.47 -7.84 -18.14
N TYR A 110 -7.01 -6.85 -17.43
CA TYR A 110 -8.45 -6.68 -17.21
C TYR A 110 -9.01 -5.41 -17.88
N GLY A 111 -8.30 -4.86 -18.87
CA GLY A 111 -8.80 -3.78 -19.73
C GLY A 111 -8.54 -2.34 -19.24
N ARG A 112 -7.86 -2.14 -18.11
CA ARG A 112 -7.51 -0.79 -17.63
C ARG A 112 -6.32 -0.22 -18.40
N LYS A 113 -6.49 1.00 -18.94
CA LYS A 113 -5.49 1.69 -19.77
C LYS A 113 -4.68 2.77 -19.05
N THR A 114 -5.17 3.27 -17.91
CA THR A 114 -4.55 4.38 -17.16
C THR A 114 -4.10 3.94 -15.77
N ALA A 115 -3.02 4.56 -15.26
CA ALA A 115 -2.53 4.38 -13.88
C ALA A 115 -3.10 5.43 -12.89
N ARG A 116 -3.96 6.31 -13.41
CA ARG A 116 -4.72 7.34 -12.70
C ARG A 116 -6.17 6.91 -12.57
#